data_AF-A0A9D2KHZ5-F1
#
_entry.id   AF-A0A9D2KHZ5-F1
#
_cell.length_a   1.000
_cell.length_b   1.000
_cell.length_c   1.000
_cell.angle_alpha   90.00
_cell.angle_beta   90.00
_cell.angle_gamma   90.00
#
_symmetry.space_group_name_H-M   'P 1'
#
loop_
_entity.id
_entity.type
_entity.pdbx_description
1 polymer ?
#
loop_
_entity_poly.entity_id
_entity_poly.type
_entity_poly.pdbx_seq_one_letter_code
_entity_poly.pdbx_strand_id
1 'polypeptide(L)'
;MTERIWPERDLSWQAAYLWAVTRPEVSSEAIAARLDELRDAVLEAGVPAEELFGDPAALAADDAAELGSEEEAVRSSFGSGAKHTLLLIGVILLVPVIPLLIVLLISTGWEIDLTARALAFSGCLALLLASCAVIRALHDAGRPKGVVAMIAVAALLLVAAVAVAMTTDSLPLLAHDVPTLLVGLGAAVPGAALLLISSLLPDAPLREEWSDEQWTRRFRAALLSRGLSRHQAAERVRELQTDRGATAGSAFEEYGHPVAFARRLTEHAPDAKKRRWMAGGAAELLVPALMLVIGATSTDFWWWVRVLMVGIGAAWLVLNARSVWGSRPWKAAE
;
A
#
# COMPACT_ATOMS: atom_id res chain seq x y z
N MET A 1 -15.46 21.37 -20.15
CA MET A 1 -15.42 20.35 -19.09
C MET A 1 -16.61 20.60 -18.19
N THR A 2 -17.69 19.88 -18.41
CA THR A 2 -18.88 19.91 -17.55
C THR A 2 -18.50 19.27 -16.22
N GLU A 3 -18.81 19.95 -15.12
CA GLU A 3 -18.42 19.53 -13.78
C GLU A 3 -19.11 18.20 -13.45
N ARG A 4 -18.33 17.15 -13.17
CA ARG A 4 -18.80 15.79 -12.86
C ARG A 4 -19.32 15.72 -11.42
N ILE A 5 -20.34 16.51 -11.10
CA ILE A 5 -20.89 16.61 -9.75
C ILE A 5 -22.05 15.64 -9.60
N TRP A 6 -21.94 14.73 -8.64
CA TRP A 6 -23.06 13.89 -8.20
C TRP A 6 -24.06 14.70 -7.37
N PRO A 7 -25.36 14.36 -7.39
CA PRO A 7 -26.33 14.98 -6.49
C PRO A 7 -25.89 14.86 -5.02
N GLU A 8 -26.04 15.92 -4.23
CA GLU A 8 -25.58 15.95 -2.83
C GLU A 8 -26.10 14.77 -1.99
N ARG A 9 -27.34 14.35 -2.26
CA ARG A 9 -28.01 13.23 -1.58
C ARG A 9 -27.37 11.86 -1.85
N ASP A 10 -26.64 11.71 -2.96
CA ASP A 10 -26.07 10.44 -3.42
C ASP A 10 -24.54 10.37 -3.18
N LEU A 11 -23.92 11.40 -2.60
CA LEU A 11 -22.47 11.45 -2.33
C LEU A 11 -22.00 10.34 -1.38
N SER A 12 -22.79 10.00 -0.36
CA SER A 12 -22.46 8.91 0.57
C SER A 12 -22.51 7.55 -0.13
N TRP A 13 -23.51 7.34 -1.00
CA TRP A 13 -23.65 6.14 -1.80
C TRP A 13 -22.48 6.00 -2.77
N GLN A 14 -22.15 7.08 -3.49
CA GLN A 14 -21.01 7.13 -4.41
C GLN A 14 -19.70 6.81 -3.69
N ALA A 15 -19.45 7.40 -2.52
CA ALA A 15 -18.24 7.16 -1.75
C ALA A 15 -18.13 5.69 -1.28
N ALA A 16 -19.25 5.09 -0.86
CA ALA A 16 -19.30 3.68 -0.47
C ALA A 16 -19.06 2.75 -1.68
N TYR A 17 -19.68 3.05 -2.83
CA TYR A 17 -19.47 2.33 -4.08
C TYR A 17 -18.01 2.42 -4.54
N LEU A 18 -17.44 3.63 -4.59
CA LEU A 18 -16.04 3.89 -4.92
C LEU A 18 -15.09 3.07 -4.05
N TRP A 19 -15.34 3.07 -2.74
CA TRP A 19 -14.54 2.28 -1.80
C TRP A 19 -14.62 0.77 -2.08
N ALA A 20 -15.80 0.27 -2.43
CA ALA A 20 -16.04 -1.16 -2.68
C ALA A 20 -15.54 -1.65 -4.05
N VAL A 21 -15.65 -0.81 -5.09
CA VAL A 21 -15.28 -1.14 -6.48
C VAL A 21 -13.78 -0.94 -6.74
N THR A 22 -13.09 -0.13 -5.92
CA THR A 22 -11.64 0.08 -6.01
C THR A 22 -10.90 -1.20 -5.62
N ARG A 23 -10.76 -2.09 -6.61
CA ARG A 23 -10.02 -3.35 -6.51
C ARG A 23 -8.85 -3.33 -7.48
N PRO A 24 -7.76 -4.06 -7.21
CA PRO A 24 -6.59 -4.10 -8.09
C PRO A 24 -6.85 -4.63 -9.52
N GLU A 25 -8.05 -5.15 -9.80
CA GLU A 25 -8.42 -5.74 -11.08
C GLU A 25 -9.22 -4.77 -11.96
N VAL A 26 -9.72 -3.68 -11.39
CA VAL A 26 -10.56 -2.71 -12.08
C VAL A 26 -9.75 -1.44 -12.30
N SER A 27 -9.62 -1.02 -13.55
CA SER A 27 -8.84 0.17 -13.88
C SER A 27 -9.56 1.44 -13.39
N SER A 28 -8.80 2.48 -13.03
CA SER A 28 -9.39 3.76 -12.61
C SER A 28 -10.22 4.42 -13.72
N GLU A 29 -9.86 4.15 -14.98
CA GLU A 29 -10.62 4.61 -16.15
C GLU A 29 -11.97 3.89 -16.27
N ALA A 30 -12.00 2.58 -16.07
CA ALA A 30 -13.25 1.81 -16.05
C ALA A 30 -14.17 2.24 -14.90
N ILE A 31 -13.60 2.46 -13.70
CA ILE A 31 -14.34 3.01 -12.55
C ILE A 31 -14.90 4.40 -12.88
N ALA A 32 -14.10 5.27 -13.50
CA ALA A 32 -14.54 6.61 -13.87
C ALA A 32 -15.65 6.61 -14.92
N ALA A 33 -15.54 5.77 -15.94
CA ALA A 33 -16.58 5.59 -16.96
C ALA A 33 -17.86 5.04 -16.34
N ARG A 34 -17.75 4.00 -15.50
CA ARG A 34 -18.90 3.43 -14.80
C ARG A 34 -19.57 4.42 -13.86
N LEU A 35 -18.80 5.25 -13.15
CA LEU A 35 -19.36 6.32 -12.33
C LEU A 35 -20.10 7.38 -13.14
N ASP A 36 -19.62 7.70 -14.35
CA ASP A 36 -20.33 8.61 -15.24
C ASP A 36 -21.66 7.98 -15.70
N GLU A 37 -21.67 6.69 -16.06
CA GLU A 37 -22.91 5.94 -16.40
C GLU A 37 -23.92 5.90 -15.24
N LEU A 38 -23.47 5.54 -14.03
CA LEU A 38 -24.33 5.45 -12.85
C LEU A 38 -24.91 6.82 -12.48
N ARG A 39 -24.12 7.89 -12.59
CA ARG A 39 -24.59 9.26 -12.37
C ARG A 39 -25.66 9.61 -13.38
N ASP A 40 -25.40 9.36 -14.67
CA ASP A 40 -26.30 9.77 -15.73
C ASP A 40 -27.64 9.02 -15.61
N ALA A 41 -27.63 7.74 -15.21
CA ALA A 41 -28.83 6.97 -14.90
C ALA A 41 -29.62 7.50 -13.68
N VAL A 42 -28.92 7.96 -12.62
CA VAL A 42 -29.57 8.62 -11.46
C VAL A 42 -30.23 9.93 -11.87
N LEU A 43 -29.54 10.72 -12.69
CA LEU A 43 -30.07 11.99 -13.19
C LEU A 43 -31.27 11.79 -14.12
N GLU A 44 -31.25 10.76 -14.97
CA GLU A 44 -32.34 10.41 -15.88
C GLU A 44 -33.57 9.88 -15.12
N ALA A 45 -33.37 8.97 -14.15
CA ALA A 45 -34.46 8.38 -13.38
C ALA A 45 -35.04 9.35 -12.34
N GLY A 46 -34.27 10.35 -11.90
CA GLY A 46 -34.69 11.36 -10.93
C GLY A 46 -34.84 10.84 -9.49
N VAL A 47 -34.61 9.55 -9.25
CA VAL A 47 -34.69 8.89 -7.94
C VAL A 47 -33.31 8.79 -7.28
N PRO A 48 -33.21 8.52 -5.96
CA PRO A 48 -31.93 8.29 -5.29
C PRO A 48 -31.19 7.05 -5.82
N ALA A 49 -29.86 7.07 -5.77
CA ALA A 49 -29.01 5.97 -6.23
C ALA A 49 -29.27 4.66 -5.45
N GLU A 50 -29.55 4.76 -4.15
CA GLU A 50 -29.90 3.60 -3.31
C GLU A 50 -31.22 2.96 -3.74
N GLU A 51 -32.20 3.75 -4.21
CA GLU A 51 -33.47 3.21 -4.70
C GLU A 51 -33.31 2.57 -6.08
N LEU A 52 -32.45 3.16 -6.94
CA LEU A 52 -32.23 2.69 -8.30
C LEU A 52 -31.34 1.44 -8.36
N PHE A 53 -30.28 1.41 -7.54
CA PHE A 53 -29.22 0.39 -7.63
C PHE A 53 -29.10 -0.47 -6.37
N GLY A 54 -29.76 -0.11 -5.26
CA GLY A 54 -29.65 -0.83 -4.00
C GLY A 54 -28.32 -0.58 -3.27
N ASP A 55 -27.81 -1.64 -2.65
CA ASP A 55 -26.58 -1.59 -1.84
C ASP A 55 -25.34 -1.32 -2.74
N PRO A 56 -24.60 -0.22 -2.50
CA PRO A 56 -23.41 0.10 -3.29
C PRO A 56 -22.33 -0.98 -3.22
N ALA A 57 -22.23 -1.74 -2.11
CA ALA A 57 -21.24 -2.80 -1.97
C ALA A 57 -21.58 -4.03 -2.81
N ALA A 58 -22.87 -4.34 -2.97
CA ALA A 58 -23.34 -5.42 -3.82
C ALA A 58 -23.10 -5.10 -5.29
N LEU A 59 -23.54 -3.91 -5.75
CA LEU A 59 -23.30 -3.47 -7.14
C LEU A 59 -21.80 -3.42 -7.45
N ALA A 60 -20.98 -2.88 -6.56
CA ALA A 60 -19.54 -2.84 -6.75
C ALA A 60 -18.89 -4.23 -6.84
N ALA A 61 -19.47 -5.25 -6.22
CA ALA A 61 -18.97 -6.62 -6.35
C ALA A 61 -19.28 -7.20 -7.74
N ASP A 62 -20.48 -6.93 -8.26
CA ASP A 62 -20.90 -7.34 -9.60
C ASP A 62 -20.10 -6.59 -10.68
N ASP A 63 -20.02 -5.26 -10.58
CA ASP A 63 -19.24 -4.41 -11.47
C ASP A 63 -17.75 -4.78 -11.44
N ALA A 64 -17.18 -5.15 -10.28
CA ALA A 64 -15.78 -5.57 -10.23
C ALA A 64 -15.53 -6.92 -10.93
N ALA A 65 -16.54 -7.79 -11.00
CA ALA A 65 -16.46 -9.04 -11.75
C ALA A 65 -16.58 -8.79 -13.27
N GLU A 66 -17.38 -7.80 -13.67
CA GLU A 66 -17.60 -7.44 -15.08
C GLU A 66 -16.47 -6.57 -15.65
N LEU A 67 -16.06 -5.53 -14.92
CA LEU A 67 -15.05 -4.55 -15.33
C LEU A 67 -13.61 -5.03 -15.05
N GLY A 68 -13.46 -6.10 -14.27
CA GLY A 68 -12.16 -6.66 -13.95
C GLY A 68 -11.50 -7.31 -15.16
N SER A 69 -10.33 -6.84 -15.58
CA SER A 69 -9.60 -7.48 -16.69
C SER A 69 -8.47 -8.36 -16.17
N GLU A 70 -8.22 -9.50 -16.83
CA GLU A 70 -7.05 -10.34 -16.50
C GLU A 70 -5.75 -9.54 -16.67
N GLU A 71 -5.66 -8.66 -17.65
CA GLU A 71 -4.49 -7.79 -17.85
C GLU A 71 -4.25 -6.85 -16.67
N GLU A 72 -5.31 -6.22 -16.13
CA GLU A 72 -5.17 -5.32 -14.99
C GLU A 72 -4.90 -6.11 -13.70
N ALA A 73 -5.54 -7.27 -13.54
CA ALA A 73 -5.22 -8.22 -12.47
C ALA A 73 -3.76 -8.69 -12.57
N VAL A 74 -3.24 -8.89 -13.79
CA VAL A 74 -1.86 -9.25 -14.04
C VAL A 74 -0.94 -8.07 -13.73
N ARG A 75 -1.25 -6.87 -14.21
CA ARG A 75 -0.52 -5.61 -14.02
C ARG A 75 -0.40 -5.25 -12.54
N SER A 76 -1.49 -5.37 -11.79
CA SER A 76 -1.48 -5.19 -10.33
C SER A 76 -0.78 -6.34 -9.60
N SER A 77 -0.76 -7.55 -10.17
CA SER A 77 -0.08 -8.71 -9.59
C SER A 77 1.42 -8.81 -9.92
N PHE A 78 1.96 -7.97 -10.81
CA PHE A 78 3.42 -7.88 -11.01
C PHE A 78 4.16 -7.45 -9.74
N GLY A 79 3.44 -7.15 -8.66
CA GLY A 79 3.92 -6.48 -7.47
C GLY A 79 4.02 -5.00 -7.78
N SER A 80 4.23 -4.19 -6.75
CA SER A 80 4.59 -2.80 -6.98
C SER A 80 5.88 -2.78 -7.81
N GLY A 81 5.78 -2.62 -9.14
CA GLY A 81 6.95 -2.41 -10.00
C GLY A 81 7.78 -1.25 -9.44
N ALA A 82 8.99 -1.04 -9.95
CA ALA A 82 9.83 0.07 -9.48
C ALA A 82 9.04 1.39 -9.45
N LYS A 83 8.25 1.65 -10.50
CA LYS A 83 7.29 2.76 -10.59
C LYS A 83 6.33 2.84 -9.40
N HIS A 84 5.53 1.80 -9.15
CA HIS A 84 4.53 1.80 -8.07
C HIS A 84 5.19 1.83 -6.68
N THR A 85 6.34 1.18 -6.50
CA THR A 85 7.11 1.24 -5.24
C THR A 85 7.61 2.67 -4.98
N LEU A 86 8.18 3.32 -5.99
CA LEU A 86 8.65 4.71 -5.89
C LEU A 86 7.50 5.67 -5.66
N LEU A 87 6.35 5.45 -6.31
CA LEU A 87 5.13 6.22 -6.06
C LEU A 87 4.71 6.09 -4.61
N LEU A 88 4.61 4.87 -4.10
CA LEU A 88 4.21 4.60 -2.72
C LEU A 88 5.18 5.23 -1.71
N ILE A 89 6.49 5.11 -1.92
CA ILE A 89 7.50 5.77 -1.08
C ILE A 89 7.33 7.29 -1.17
N GLY A 90 7.18 7.84 -2.37
CA GLY A 90 6.99 9.26 -2.59
C GLY A 90 5.78 9.82 -1.83
N VAL A 91 4.63 9.16 -1.91
CA VAL A 91 3.42 9.51 -1.15
C VAL A 91 3.65 9.39 0.35
N ILE A 92 4.22 8.28 0.82
CA ILE A 92 4.49 8.03 2.25
C ILE A 92 5.44 9.08 2.84
N LEU A 93 6.41 9.57 2.06
CA LEU A 93 7.33 10.62 2.50
C LEU A 93 6.71 12.01 2.44
N LEU A 94 5.84 12.29 1.46
CA LEU A 94 5.28 13.62 1.24
C LEU A 94 4.09 13.93 2.16
N VAL A 95 3.17 12.97 2.34
CA VAL A 95 1.92 13.18 3.10
C VAL A 95 2.18 13.64 4.54
N PRO A 96 3.15 13.07 5.29
CA PRO A 96 3.44 13.51 6.66
C PRO A 96 4.08 14.90 6.75
N VAL A 97 4.64 15.44 5.66
CA VAL A 97 5.34 16.74 5.67
C VAL A 97 4.37 17.88 5.96
N ILE A 98 3.15 17.85 5.41
CA ILE A 98 2.15 18.91 5.64
C ILE A 98 1.76 19.03 7.12
N PRO A 99 1.28 17.96 7.80
CA PRO A 99 0.96 18.06 9.22
C PRO A 99 2.20 18.37 10.06
N LEU A 100 3.38 17.83 9.71
CA LEU A 100 4.63 18.19 10.39
C LEU A 100 4.93 19.68 10.26
N LEU A 101 4.78 20.26 9.07
CA LEU A 101 5.04 21.67 8.82
C LEU A 101 4.10 22.60 9.59
N ILE A 102 2.79 22.30 9.58
CA ILE A 102 1.78 23.04 10.36
C ILE A 102 2.20 23.04 11.83
N VAL A 103 2.60 21.87 12.30
CA VAL A 103 2.97 21.66 13.68
C VAL A 103 4.27 22.39 14.06
N LEU A 104 5.30 22.34 13.20
CA LEU A 104 6.52 23.13 13.38
C LEU A 104 6.19 24.63 13.42
N LEU A 105 5.34 25.12 12.51
CA LEU A 105 4.95 26.52 12.46
C LEU A 105 4.23 27.00 13.73
N ILE A 106 3.38 26.15 14.32
CA ILE A 106 2.69 26.45 15.59
C ILE A 106 3.68 26.46 16.77
N SER A 107 4.68 25.57 16.74
CA SER A 107 5.53 25.30 17.91
C SER A 107 6.78 26.17 18.00
N THR A 108 7.48 26.37 16.88
CA THR A 108 8.72 27.15 16.80
C THR A 108 8.49 28.50 16.14
N GLY A 109 7.30 28.71 15.54
CA GLY A 109 7.01 29.92 14.78
C GLY A 109 7.62 29.86 13.38
N TRP A 110 8.03 31.03 12.87
CA TRP A 110 8.55 31.18 11.51
C TRP A 110 9.99 30.73 11.33
N GLU A 111 10.72 30.56 12.43
CA GLU A 111 12.16 30.26 12.45
C GLU A 111 12.40 29.05 13.36
N ILE A 112 13.37 28.21 12.97
CA ILE A 112 13.76 27.03 13.74
C ILE A 112 15.28 26.81 13.69
N ASP A 113 15.82 26.40 14.83
CA ASP A 113 17.19 25.93 14.97
C ASP A 113 17.34 24.51 14.45
N LEU A 114 18.10 24.37 13.36
CA LEU A 114 18.35 23.07 12.77
C LEU A 114 19.52 22.41 13.49
N THR A 115 19.25 21.36 14.25
CA THR A 115 20.27 20.56 14.94
C THR A 115 20.57 19.29 14.17
N ALA A 116 21.80 18.77 14.30
CA ALA A 116 22.15 17.46 13.74
C ALA A 116 21.28 16.33 14.32
N ARG A 117 20.77 16.49 15.55
CA ARG A 117 19.82 15.56 16.17
C ARG A 117 18.52 15.47 15.39
N ALA A 118 17.90 16.62 15.11
CA ALA A 118 16.64 16.69 14.40
C ALA A 118 16.76 16.07 13.00
N LEU A 119 17.83 16.42 12.27
CA LEU A 119 18.08 15.91 10.92
C LEU A 119 18.33 14.40 10.90
N ALA A 120 19.14 13.88 11.83
CA ALA A 120 19.40 12.45 11.92
C ALA A 120 18.14 11.65 12.30
N PHE A 121 17.36 12.16 13.27
CA PHE A 121 16.11 11.53 13.67
C PHE A 121 15.08 11.50 12.53
N SER A 122 14.85 12.65 11.87
CA SER A 122 13.92 12.73 10.73
C SER A 122 14.37 11.86 9.56
N GLY A 123 15.68 11.79 9.29
CA GLY A 123 16.25 10.92 8.26
C GLY A 123 16.01 9.44 8.55
N CYS A 124 16.26 8.99 9.79
CA CYS A 124 15.99 7.61 10.18
C CYS A 124 14.49 7.27 10.07
N LEU A 125 13.61 8.18 10.48
CA LEU A 125 12.16 8.00 10.37
C LEU A 125 11.70 7.92 8.91
N ALA A 126 12.20 8.80 8.05
CA ALA A 126 11.90 8.77 6.61
C ALA A 126 12.35 7.45 5.97
N LEU A 127 13.56 6.99 6.28
CA LEU A 127 14.08 5.70 5.79
C LEU A 127 13.29 4.51 6.33
N LEU A 128 12.86 4.57 7.60
CA LEU A 128 12.01 3.54 8.19
C LEU A 128 10.67 3.45 7.45
N LEU A 129 10.02 4.58 7.18
CA LEU A 129 8.78 4.63 6.41
C LEU A 129 8.97 4.12 4.98
N ALA A 130 10.05 4.51 4.30
CA ALA A 130 10.38 4.02 2.97
C ALA A 130 10.62 2.50 2.96
N SER A 131 11.24 1.95 4.01
CA SER A 131 11.48 0.51 4.14
C SER A 131 10.20 -0.31 4.13
N CYS A 132 9.08 0.23 4.66
CA CYS A 132 7.78 -0.45 4.65
C CYS A 132 7.28 -0.70 3.22
N ALA A 133 7.39 0.29 2.34
CA ALA A 133 7.03 0.16 0.93
C ALA A 133 7.94 -0.85 0.21
N VAL A 134 9.25 -0.84 0.50
CA VAL A 134 10.20 -1.82 -0.06
C VAL A 134 9.90 -3.24 0.44
N ILE A 135 9.59 -3.42 1.71
CA ILE A 135 9.20 -4.71 2.29
C ILE A 135 7.96 -5.25 1.57
N ARG A 136 6.94 -4.40 1.36
CA ARG A 136 5.73 -4.75 0.61
C ARG A 136 6.06 -5.16 -0.82
N ALA A 137 6.87 -4.36 -1.51
CA ALA A 137 7.32 -4.66 -2.87
C ALA A 137 8.04 -6.02 -2.98
N LEU A 138 8.95 -6.31 -2.03
CA LEU A 138 9.69 -7.57 -1.99
C LEU A 138 8.80 -8.77 -1.63
N HIS A 139 7.82 -8.55 -0.75
CA HIS A 139 6.82 -9.56 -0.39
C HIS A 139 5.96 -9.91 -1.60
N ASP A 140 5.43 -8.90 -2.30
CA ASP A 140 4.59 -9.08 -3.49
C ASP A 140 5.41 -9.67 -4.66
N ALA A 141 6.71 -9.36 -4.73
CA ALA A 141 7.62 -10.00 -5.67
C ALA A 141 7.94 -11.47 -5.31
N GLY A 142 7.51 -11.98 -4.15
CA GLY A 142 7.79 -13.33 -3.68
C GLY A 142 9.26 -13.55 -3.33
N ARG A 143 9.95 -12.50 -2.82
CA ARG A 143 11.38 -12.52 -2.45
C ARG A 143 11.56 -12.57 -0.92
N PRO A 144 11.30 -13.72 -0.26
CA PRO A 144 11.27 -13.80 1.20
C PRO A 144 12.63 -13.48 1.85
N LYS A 145 13.75 -13.83 1.20
CA LYS A 145 15.08 -13.45 1.70
C LYS A 145 15.28 -11.93 1.73
N GLY A 146 14.79 -11.24 0.69
CA GLY A 146 14.83 -9.78 0.63
C GLY A 146 13.93 -9.14 1.70
N VAL A 147 12.74 -9.69 1.92
CA VAL A 147 11.85 -9.26 3.00
C VAL A 147 12.53 -9.34 4.36
N VAL A 148 13.13 -10.49 4.70
CA VAL A 148 13.84 -10.66 5.98
C VAL A 148 15.01 -9.68 6.11
N ALA A 149 15.81 -9.51 5.06
CA ALA A 149 16.92 -8.56 5.06
C ALA A 149 16.43 -7.11 5.28
N MET A 150 15.35 -6.70 4.61
CA MET A 150 14.79 -5.35 4.78
C MET A 150 14.12 -5.14 6.14
N ILE A 151 13.51 -6.17 6.73
CA ILE A 151 13.01 -6.11 8.12
C ILE A 151 14.18 -5.87 9.09
N ALA A 152 15.32 -6.55 8.89
CA ALA A 152 16.49 -6.31 9.71
C ALA A 152 17.03 -4.87 9.55
N VAL A 153 17.07 -4.34 8.33
CA VAL A 153 17.42 -2.93 8.07
C VAL A 153 16.44 -1.97 8.76
N ALA A 154 15.13 -2.21 8.66
CA ALA A 154 14.11 -1.41 9.32
C ALA A 154 14.28 -1.42 10.86
N ALA A 155 14.58 -2.58 11.44
CA ALA A 155 14.85 -2.71 12.87
C ALA A 155 16.12 -1.93 13.29
N LEU A 156 17.19 -1.96 12.48
CA LEU A 156 18.40 -1.19 12.72
C LEU A 156 18.15 0.32 12.62
N LEU A 157 17.42 0.77 11.60
CA LEU A 157 17.02 2.18 11.44
C LEU A 157 16.19 2.66 12.63
N LEU A 158 15.33 1.79 13.15
CA LEU A 158 14.58 2.09 14.34
C LEU A 158 15.48 2.24 15.58
N VAL A 159 16.38 1.28 15.82
CA VAL A 159 17.33 1.35 16.93
C VAL A 159 18.17 2.63 16.83
N ALA A 160 18.60 2.99 15.61
CA ALA A 160 19.31 4.24 15.36
C ALA A 160 18.46 5.47 15.67
N ALA A 161 17.19 5.52 15.24
CA ALA A 161 16.28 6.62 15.53
C ALA A 161 16.07 6.80 17.04
N VAL A 162 15.85 5.69 17.77
CA VAL A 162 15.72 5.71 19.23
C VAL A 162 17.02 6.15 19.90
N ALA A 163 18.17 5.63 19.46
CA ALA A 163 19.46 6.02 20.00
C ALA A 163 19.71 7.52 19.83
N VAL A 164 19.45 8.07 18.63
CA VAL A 164 19.54 9.52 18.36
C VAL A 164 18.59 10.31 19.25
N ALA A 165 17.34 9.86 19.41
CA ALA A 165 16.36 10.53 20.26
C ALA A 165 16.76 10.55 21.75
N MET A 166 17.43 9.49 22.22
CA MET A 166 17.89 9.36 23.61
C MET A 166 19.25 10.02 23.88
N THR A 167 19.92 10.56 22.86
CA THR A 167 21.17 11.31 23.09
C THR A 167 20.89 12.55 23.93
N THR A 168 21.49 12.62 25.12
CA THR A 168 21.40 13.79 26.01
C THR A 168 22.32 14.92 25.55
N ASP A 169 23.44 14.58 24.92
CA ASP A 169 24.46 15.53 24.47
C ASP A 169 23.89 16.46 23.40
N SER A 170 24.10 17.77 23.56
CA SER A 170 23.74 18.76 22.55
C SER A 170 24.56 18.51 21.28
N LEU A 171 23.94 17.80 20.34
CA LEU A 171 24.47 17.64 18.99
C LEU A 171 24.63 19.03 18.34
N PRO A 172 25.62 19.22 17.47
CA PRO A 172 25.96 20.54 16.93
C PRO A 172 24.76 21.17 16.25
N LEU A 173 24.60 22.48 16.48
CA LEU A 173 23.72 23.33 15.71
C LEU A 173 24.28 23.43 14.29
N LEU A 174 23.47 23.08 13.30
CA LEU A 174 23.86 23.13 11.89
C LEU A 174 23.53 24.49 11.27
N ALA A 175 22.39 25.08 11.65
CA ALA A 175 21.97 26.39 11.19
C ALA A 175 21.02 27.03 12.23
N HIS A 176 21.12 28.36 12.37
CA HIS A 176 20.28 29.17 13.25
C HIS A 176 19.19 29.88 12.44
N ASP A 177 18.04 30.13 13.06
CA ASP A 177 16.92 30.91 12.50
C ASP A 177 16.51 30.51 11.08
N VAL A 178 16.49 29.20 10.80
CA VAL A 178 16.10 28.71 9.48
C VAL A 178 14.59 28.90 9.31
N PRO A 179 14.11 29.54 8.23
CA PRO A 179 12.69 29.66 8.00
C PRO A 179 12.01 28.28 7.99
N THR A 180 11.00 28.08 8.84
CA THR A 180 10.28 26.82 9.01
C THR A 180 9.72 26.31 7.67
N LEU A 181 9.29 27.22 6.79
CA LEU A 181 8.84 26.88 5.44
C LEU A 181 9.94 26.26 4.57
N LEU A 182 11.19 26.74 4.68
CA LEU A 182 12.32 26.15 3.94
C LEU A 182 12.63 24.74 4.44
N VAL A 183 12.50 24.49 5.74
CA VAL A 183 12.65 23.14 6.31
C VAL A 183 11.55 22.20 5.77
N GLY A 184 10.29 22.65 5.77
CA GLY A 184 9.18 21.89 5.20
C GLY A 184 9.36 21.58 3.71
N LEU A 185 9.75 22.58 2.91
CA LEU A 185 10.05 22.41 1.49
C LEU A 185 11.20 21.43 1.28
N GLY A 186 12.29 21.56 2.05
CA GLY A 186 13.43 20.64 2.01
C GLY A 186 13.02 19.20 2.34
N ALA A 187 12.17 19.00 3.35
CA ALA A 187 11.64 17.69 3.72
C ALA A 187 10.71 17.09 2.65
N ALA A 188 10.03 17.92 1.86
CA ALA A 188 9.17 17.47 0.75
C ALA A 188 9.97 17.02 -0.49
N VAL A 189 11.21 17.50 -0.68
CA VAL A 189 12.02 17.24 -1.88
C VAL A 189 12.19 15.74 -2.17
N PRO A 190 12.59 14.86 -1.22
CA PRO A 190 12.76 13.44 -1.52
C PRO A 190 11.46 12.78 -1.98
N GLY A 191 10.33 13.09 -1.34
CA GLY A 191 9.03 12.55 -1.72
C GLY A 191 8.62 13.00 -3.13
N ALA A 192 8.70 14.30 -3.40
CA ALA A 192 8.38 14.88 -4.71
C ALA A 192 9.31 14.35 -5.83
N ALA A 193 10.60 14.21 -5.56
CA ALA A 193 11.56 13.65 -6.50
C ALA A 193 11.23 12.19 -6.85
N LEU A 194 10.84 11.36 -5.87
CA LEU A 194 10.44 9.97 -6.14
C LEU A 194 9.13 9.88 -6.92
N LEU A 195 8.17 10.78 -6.68
CA LEU A 195 6.94 10.88 -7.48
C LEU A 195 7.24 11.28 -8.93
N LEU A 196 8.15 12.25 -9.13
CA LEU A 196 8.59 12.66 -10.46
C LEU A 196 9.34 11.53 -11.18
N ILE A 197 10.26 10.84 -10.51
CA ILE A 197 10.95 9.69 -11.09
C ILE A 197 9.95 8.58 -11.43
N SER A 198 8.94 8.36 -10.59
CA SER A 198 7.88 7.40 -10.86
C SER A 198 7.04 7.78 -12.09
N SER A 199 6.68 9.05 -12.26
CA SER A 199 5.91 9.48 -13.44
C SER A 199 6.70 9.39 -14.74
N LEU A 200 8.03 9.49 -14.67
CA LEU A 200 8.93 9.35 -15.81
C LEU A 200 9.27 7.88 -16.15
N LEU A 201 9.02 6.93 -15.25
CA LEU A 201 9.26 5.52 -15.50
C LEU A 201 8.18 4.96 -16.44
N PRO A 202 8.57 4.31 -17.55
CA PRO A 202 7.62 3.62 -18.40
C PRO A 202 6.98 2.46 -17.61
N ASP A 203 5.72 2.16 -17.94
CA ASP A 203 5.08 0.98 -17.40
C ASP A 203 5.85 -0.25 -17.88
N ALA A 204 6.10 -1.18 -16.95
CA ALA A 204 6.83 -2.39 -17.30
C ALA A 204 5.99 -3.18 -18.32
N PRO A 205 6.52 -3.50 -19.51
CA PRO A 205 5.77 -4.26 -20.49
C PRO A 205 5.39 -5.60 -19.88
N LEU A 206 4.13 -5.98 -20.04
CA LEU A 206 3.64 -7.30 -19.71
C LEU A 206 4.45 -8.30 -20.54
N ARG A 207 5.14 -9.24 -19.90
CA ARG A 207 5.82 -10.28 -20.66
C ARG A 207 4.78 -11.21 -21.25
N GLU A 208 4.69 -11.21 -22.56
CA GLU A 208 3.82 -12.06 -23.37
C GLU A 208 4.41 -13.45 -23.60
N GLU A 209 5.71 -13.63 -23.35
CA GLU A 209 6.39 -14.91 -23.51
C GLU A 209 7.09 -15.35 -22.22
N TRP A 210 6.85 -16.60 -21.82
CA TRP A 210 7.47 -17.24 -20.68
C TRP A 210 7.97 -18.62 -21.06
N SER A 211 9.25 -18.90 -20.79
CA SER A 211 9.69 -20.30 -20.79
C SER A 211 9.07 -21.03 -19.59
N ASP A 212 8.84 -22.33 -19.74
CA ASP A 212 8.17 -23.13 -18.71
C ASP A 212 8.87 -23.10 -17.35
N GLU A 213 10.20 -23.06 -17.35
CA GLU A 213 10.99 -22.94 -16.13
C GLU A 213 10.79 -21.56 -15.48
N GLN A 214 10.78 -20.50 -16.28
CA GLN A 214 10.54 -19.14 -15.78
C GLN A 214 9.12 -19.00 -15.23
N TRP A 215 8.14 -19.54 -15.95
CA TRP A 215 6.74 -19.56 -15.57
C TRP A 215 6.58 -20.28 -14.23
N THR A 216 7.11 -21.50 -14.11
CA THR A 216 7.01 -22.32 -12.90
C THR A 216 7.68 -21.65 -11.71
N ARG A 217 8.87 -21.06 -11.91
CA ARG A 217 9.57 -20.32 -10.86
C ARG A 217 8.75 -19.12 -10.39
N ARG A 218 8.13 -18.37 -11.30
CA ARG A 218 7.30 -17.20 -10.97
C ARG A 218 5.99 -17.62 -10.31
N PHE A 219 5.36 -18.68 -10.78
CA PHE A 219 4.15 -19.28 -10.20
C PHE A 219 4.39 -19.72 -8.75
N ARG A 220 5.48 -20.44 -8.48
CA ARG A 220 5.86 -20.82 -7.11
C ARG A 220 6.05 -19.59 -6.21
N ALA A 221 6.74 -18.57 -6.69
CA ALA A 221 6.95 -17.33 -5.94
C ALA A 221 5.61 -16.61 -5.66
N ALA A 222 4.70 -16.61 -6.63
CA ALA A 222 3.36 -16.04 -6.48
C ALA A 222 2.53 -16.79 -5.42
N LEU A 223 2.54 -18.13 -5.42
CA LEU A 223 1.87 -18.93 -4.39
C LEU A 223 2.39 -18.59 -2.98
N LEU A 224 3.70 -18.44 -2.82
CA LEU A 224 4.31 -18.03 -1.55
C LEU A 224 3.88 -16.62 -1.12
N SER A 225 3.90 -15.66 -2.05
CA SER A 225 3.46 -14.28 -1.77
C SER A 225 1.99 -14.19 -1.37
N ARG A 226 1.17 -15.16 -1.81
CA ARG A 226 -0.25 -15.27 -1.42
C ARG A 226 -0.47 -16.07 -0.14
N GLY A 227 0.59 -16.45 0.57
CA GLY A 227 0.50 -17.03 1.90
C GLY A 227 0.47 -18.56 1.93
N LEU A 228 0.80 -19.26 0.85
CA LEU A 228 1.01 -20.71 0.91
C LEU A 228 2.33 -21.03 1.60
N SER A 229 2.39 -22.17 2.30
CA SER A 229 3.64 -22.67 2.84
C SER A 229 4.58 -23.13 1.71
N ARG A 230 5.88 -23.21 1.98
CA ARG A 230 6.86 -23.74 1.01
C ARG A 230 6.56 -25.15 0.53
N HIS A 231 5.99 -25.97 1.41
CA HIS A 231 5.55 -27.32 1.09
C HIS A 231 4.35 -27.29 0.13
N GLN A 232 3.29 -26.58 0.51
CA GLN A 232 2.07 -26.46 -0.30
C GLN A 232 2.37 -25.88 -1.69
N ALA A 233 3.21 -24.85 -1.77
CA ALA A 233 3.60 -24.27 -3.05
C ALA A 233 4.41 -25.25 -3.91
N ALA A 234 5.27 -26.09 -3.32
CA ALA A 234 6.03 -27.11 -4.04
C ALA A 234 5.15 -28.27 -4.52
N GLU A 235 4.19 -28.67 -3.71
CA GLU A 235 3.19 -29.70 -4.01
C GLU A 235 2.31 -29.27 -5.20
N ARG A 236 1.75 -28.05 -5.17
CA ARG A 236 0.96 -27.51 -6.30
C ARG A 236 1.76 -27.40 -7.60
N VAL A 237 3.04 -27.05 -7.52
CA VAL A 237 3.92 -27.05 -8.69
C VAL A 237 4.13 -28.46 -9.23
N ARG A 238 4.31 -29.45 -8.35
CA ARG A 238 4.49 -30.85 -8.75
C ARG A 238 3.22 -31.43 -9.37
N GLU A 239 2.04 -31.16 -8.79
CA GLU A 239 0.74 -31.55 -9.36
C GLU A 239 0.60 -31.01 -10.78
N LEU A 240 0.82 -29.70 -10.96
CA LEU A 240 0.71 -29.05 -12.27
C LEU A 240 1.72 -29.58 -13.29
N GLN A 241 2.95 -29.87 -12.88
CA GLN A 241 3.95 -30.51 -13.74
C GLN A 241 3.58 -31.95 -14.11
N THR A 242 2.87 -32.66 -13.23
CA THR A 242 2.41 -34.04 -13.47
C THR A 242 1.29 -34.04 -14.49
N ASP A 243 0.29 -33.17 -14.31
CA ASP A 243 -0.86 -33.05 -15.20
C ASP A 243 -0.43 -32.60 -16.60
N ARG A 244 0.54 -31.68 -16.69
CA ARG A 244 1.05 -31.16 -17.96
C ARG A 244 1.94 -32.15 -18.73
N GLY A 245 2.47 -33.18 -18.08
CA GLY A 245 3.27 -34.21 -18.77
C GLY A 245 2.56 -34.86 -19.97
N ALA A 246 1.24 -34.68 -20.09
CA ALA A 246 0.40 -35.16 -21.17
C ALA A 246 0.06 -34.12 -22.28
N THR A 247 0.37 -32.83 -22.11
CA THR A 247 -0.05 -31.74 -23.02
C THR A 247 1.12 -31.14 -23.81
N ALA A 248 0.91 -30.83 -25.09
CA ALA A 248 1.97 -30.37 -26.01
C ALA A 248 2.18 -28.83 -26.10
N GLY A 249 1.48 -28.03 -25.28
CA GLY A 249 1.56 -26.56 -25.27
C GLY A 249 2.49 -25.99 -24.19
N SER A 250 2.79 -24.69 -24.25
CA SER A 250 3.51 -23.97 -23.19
C SER A 250 2.62 -23.75 -21.95
N ALA A 251 3.21 -23.62 -20.74
CA ALA A 251 2.42 -23.35 -19.53
C ALA A 251 1.69 -22.00 -19.61
N PHE A 252 2.23 -21.06 -20.36
CA PHE A 252 1.64 -19.75 -20.54
C PHE A 252 0.38 -19.81 -21.43
N GLU A 253 0.39 -20.58 -22.51
CA GLU A 253 -0.79 -20.77 -23.37
C GLU A 253 -1.93 -21.49 -22.64
N GLU A 254 -1.59 -22.48 -21.80
CA GLU A 254 -2.61 -23.29 -21.11
C GLU A 254 -3.19 -22.60 -19.87
N TYR A 255 -2.34 -21.97 -19.05
CA TYR A 255 -2.74 -21.44 -17.74
C TYR A 255 -2.74 -19.90 -17.66
N GLY A 256 -2.25 -19.22 -18.70
CA GLY A 256 -2.09 -17.78 -18.74
C GLY A 256 -0.93 -17.28 -17.86
N HIS A 257 -1.05 -16.06 -17.35
CA HIS A 257 0.00 -15.45 -16.54
C HIS A 257 0.16 -16.16 -15.18
N PRO A 258 1.39 -16.51 -14.76
CA PRO A 258 1.62 -17.35 -13.58
C PRO A 258 1.08 -16.73 -12.29
N VAL A 259 1.10 -15.40 -12.18
CA VAL A 259 0.60 -14.72 -10.98
C VAL A 259 -0.93 -14.62 -10.97
N ALA A 260 -1.59 -14.48 -12.13
CA ALA A 260 -3.05 -14.51 -12.20
C ALA A 260 -3.56 -15.92 -11.91
N PHE A 261 -2.91 -16.95 -12.45
CA PHE A 261 -3.26 -18.33 -12.18
C PHE A 261 -3.06 -18.71 -10.70
N ALA A 262 -1.93 -18.33 -10.09
CA ALA A 262 -1.72 -18.48 -8.64
C ALA A 262 -2.78 -17.75 -7.81
N ARG A 263 -3.46 -16.74 -8.35
CA ARG A 263 -4.52 -16.02 -7.63
C ARG A 263 -5.75 -16.89 -7.56
N ARG A 264 -6.21 -17.33 -8.73
CA ARG A 264 -7.39 -18.19 -8.89
C ARG A 264 -7.28 -19.42 -7.99
N LEU A 265 -6.11 -20.06 -7.96
CA LEU A 265 -5.86 -21.22 -7.11
C LEU A 265 -5.89 -20.94 -5.60
N THR A 266 -5.63 -19.71 -5.18
CA THR A 266 -5.51 -19.36 -3.76
C THR A 266 -6.69 -18.55 -3.23
N GLU A 267 -7.60 -18.14 -4.11
CA GLU A 267 -8.80 -17.39 -3.79
C GLU A 267 -9.70 -18.13 -2.79
N HIS A 268 -9.72 -19.46 -2.88
CA HIS A 268 -10.50 -20.33 -1.99
C HIS A 268 -9.65 -21.03 -0.93
N ALA A 269 -8.41 -20.59 -0.70
CA ALA A 269 -7.53 -21.17 0.32
C ALA A 269 -7.58 -20.33 1.62
N PRO A 270 -8.44 -20.67 2.60
CA PRO A 270 -8.64 -19.85 3.81
C PRO A 270 -7.37 -19.68 4.63
N ASP A 271 -6.53 -20.71 4.70
CA ASP A 271 -5.24 -20.67 5.40
C ASP A 271 -4.23 -19.72 4.75
N ALA A 272 -4.25 -19.64 3.41
CA ALA A 272 -3.40 -18.73 2.66
C ALA A 272 -3.83 -17.29 2.91
N LYS A 273 -5.14 -17.02 2.84
CA LYS A 273 -5.72 -15.71 3.15
C LYS A 273 -5.42 -15.28 4.59
N LYS A 274 -5.53 -16.21 5.56
CA LYS A 274 -5.17 -15.95 6.97
C LYS A 274 -3.68 -15.62 7.14
N ARG A 275 -2.78 -16.36 6.51
CA ARG A 275 -1.32 -16.07 6.61
C ARG A 275 -0.93 -14.77 5.92
N ARG A 276 -1.50 -14.48 4.74
CA ARG A 276 -1.31 -13.21 4.06
C ARG A 276 -1.83 -12.04 4.90
N TRP A 277 -2.99 -12.22 5.52
CA TRP A 277 -3.58 -11.26 6.46
C TRP A 277 -2.68 -11.04 7.68
N MET A 278 -2.14 -12.10 8.28
CA MET A 278 -1.23 -11.97 9.42
C MET A 278 0.08 -11.29 9.03
N ALA A 279 0.67 -11.64 7.89
CA ALA A 279 1.94 -11.07 7.44
C ALA A 279 1.79 -9.59 7.03
N GLY A 280 0.75 -9.25 6.26
CA GLY A 280 0.45 -7.88 5.87
C GLY A 280 0.00 -7.03 7.06
N GLY A 281 -0.92 -7.56 7.87
CA GLY A 281 -1.45 -6.88 9.05
C GLY A 281 -0.39 -6.66 10.13
N ALA A 282 0.55 -7.57 10.33
CA ALA A 282 1.64 -7.37 11.31
C ALA A 282 2.54 -6.20 10.90
N ALA A 283 2.94 -6.10 9.62
CA ALA A 283 3.76 -5.00 9.15
C ALA A 283 3.02 -3.66 9.20
N GLU A 284 1.73 -3.65 8.83
CA GLU A 284 0.87 -2.45 8.83
C GLU A 284 0.44 -1.99 10.23
N LEU A 285 0.45 -2.87 11.24
CA LEU A 285 0.17 -2.54 12.63
C LEU A 285 1.44 -2.19 13.42
N LEU A 286 2.58 -2.80 13.10
CA LEU A 286 3.82 -2.61 13.85
C LEU A 286 4.28 -1.16 13.79
N VAL A 287 4.28 -0.54 12.61
CA VAL A 287 4.74 0.85 12.42
C VAL A 287 3.92 1.86 13.23
N PRO A 288 2.57 1.91 13.13
CA PRO A 288 1.78 2.84 13.94
C PRO A 288 1.81 2.49 15.43
N ALA A 289 1.83 1.21 15.82
CA ALA A 289 1.99 0.82 17.23
C ALA A 289 3.32 1.33 17.80
N LEU A 290 4.36 1.32 16.99
CA LEU A 290 5.66 1.79 17.39
C LEU A 290 5.74 3.33 17.44
N MET A 291 5.10 4.03 16.51
CA MET A 291 4.90 5.48 16.60
C MET A 291 4.13 5.87 17.86
N LEU A 292 3.11 5.08 18.24
CA LEU A 292 2.36 5.24 19.49
C LEU A 292 3.25 5.05 20.71
N VAL A 293 4.07 3.99 20.75
CA VAL A 293 4.99 3.71 21.86
C VAL A 293 6.03 4.83 21.99
N ILE A 294 6.68 5.23 20.90
CA ILE A 294 7.69 6.30 20.90
C ILE A 294 7.05 7.65 21.30
N GLY A 295 5.86 7.94 20.79
CA GLY A 295 5.10 9.12 21.19
C GLY A 295 4.73 9.10 22.67
N ALA A 296 4.33 7.95 23.22
CA ALA A 296 3.90 7.84 24.61
C ALA A 296 5.06 7.86 25.62
N THR A 297 6.22 7.27 25.29
CA THR A 297 7.33 7.09 26.24
C THR A 297 8.35 8.21 26.24
N SER A 298 8.35 9.08 25.23
CA SER A 298 9.37 10.12 25.07
C SER A 298 9.12 11.33 25.98
N THR A 299 9.52 11.27 27.26
CA THR A 299 9.28 12.30 28.28
C THR A 299 9.88 13.68 27.99
N ASP A 300 10.91 13.74 27.15
CA ASP A 300 11.58 14.99 26.76
C ASP A 300 11.09 15.56 25.42
N PHE A 301 10.20 14.84 24.74
CA PHE A 301 9.61 15.32 23.50
C PHE A 301 8.49 16.32 23.80
N TRP A 302 8.41 17.38 23.00
CA TRP A 302 7.32 18.35 23.07
C TRP A 302 5.96 17.62 23.06
N TRP A 303 5.12 17.88 24.06
CA TRP A 303 3.88 17.14 24.32
C TRP A 303 2.96 17.06 23.09
N TRP A 304 2.97 18.06 22.22
CA TRP A 304 2.17 18.11 21.00
C TRP A 304 2.70 17.20 19.88
N VAL A 305 4.01 16.93 19.78
CA VAL A 305 4.54 15.92 18.83
C VAL A 305 4.05 14.54 19.22
N ARG A 306 3.94 14.28 20.53
CA ARG A 306 3.35 13.05 21.03
C ARG A 306 1.91 12.95 20.59
N VAL A 307 1.13 14.02 20.75
CA VAL A 307 -0.27 14.07 20.26
C VAL A 307 -0.34 13.83 18.76
N LEU A 308 0.58 14.40 17.97
CA LEU A 308 0.61 14.19 16.52
C LEU A 308 0.99 12.75 16.15
N MET A 309 2.06 12.20 16.71
CA MET A 309 2.49 10.82 16.46
C MET A 309 1.45 9.81 16.94
N VAL A 310 0.82 10.07 18.08
CA VAL A 310 -0.28 9.26 18.61
C VAL A 310 -1.52 9.41 17.72
N GLY A 311 -1.84 10.61 17.27
CA GLY A 311 -2.99 10.88 16.40
C GLY A 311 -2.84 10.26 15.02
N ILE A 312 -1.69 10.45 14.36
CA ILE A 312 -1.36 9.83 13.07
C ILE A 312 -1.29 8.31 13.24
N GLY A 313 -0.61 7.82 14.27
CA GLY A 313 -0.53 6.41 14.60
C GLY A 313 -1.92 5.80 14.79
N ALA A 314 -2.79 6.42 15.59
CA ALA A 314 -4.15 5.98 15.85
C ALA A 314 -5.04 6.04 14.60
N ALA A 315 -5.00 7.13 13.84
CA ALA A 315 -5.76 7.27 12.60
C ALA A 315 -5.34 6.21 11.58
N TRP A 316 -4.04 6.01 11.41
CA TRP A 316 -3.50 4.97 10.53
C TRP A 316 -3.88 3.57 11.01
N LEU A 317 -3.84 3.32 12.31
CA LEU A 317 -4.22 2.04 12.91
C LEU A 317 -5.73 1.79 12.77
N VAL A 318 -6.58 2.82 12.87
CA VAL A 318 -8.03 2.71 12.63
C VAL A 318 -8.34 2.46 11.15
N LEU A 319 -7.69 3.18 10.24
CA LEU A 319 -7.86 3.00 8.79
C LEU A 319 -7.40 1.61 8.35
N ASN A 320 -6.22 1.18 8.81
CA ASN A 320 -5.72 -0.18 8.56
C ASN A 320 -6.57 -1.23 9.27
N ALA A 321 -6.96 -1.03 10.52
CA ALA A 321 -7.83 -1.98 11.21
C ALA A 321 -9.16 -2.13 10.48
N ARG A 322 -9.73 -1.07 9.92
CA ARG A 322 -10.96 -1.18 9.10
C ARG A 322 -10.73 -1.97 7.80
N SER A 323 -9.68 -1.69 7.05
CA SER A 323 -9.39 -2.42 5.80
C SER A 323 -9.01 -3.89 6.06
N VAL A 324 -8.17 -4.12 7.07
CA VAL A 324 -7.68 -5.43 7.48
C VAL A 324 -8.79 -6.22 8.17
N TRP A 325 -9.62 -5.63 9.03
CA TRP A 325 -10.67 -6.36 9.76
C TRP A 325 -11.96 -6.53 8.96
N GLY A 326 -12.23 -5.64 7.99
CA GLY A 326 -13.32 -5.81 7.03
C GLY A 326 -13.11 -7.03 6.12
N SER A 327 -11.85 -7.40 5.85
CA SER A 327 -11.48 -8.50 4.94
C SER A 327 -11.25 -9.86 5.63
N ARG A 328 -11.73 -10.04 6.87
CA ARG A 328 -11.52 -11.26 7.67
C ARG A 328 -11.93 -12.52 6.89
N PRO A 329 -11.00 -13.48 6.65
CA PRO A 329 -11.30 -14.67 5.86
C PRO A 329 -12.40 -15.56 6.44
N TRP A 330 -12.62 -15.53 7.76
CA TRP A 330 -13.55 -16.44 8.43
C TRP A 330 -15.00 -15.95 8.50
N LYS A 331 -15.28 -14.68 8.18
CA LYS A 331 -16.67 -14.19 8.12
C LYS A 331 -17.44 -14.66 6.88
N ALA A 332 -16.75 -15.18 5.87
CA ALA A 332 -17.35 -15.69 4.64
C ALA A 332 -17.60 -17.21 4.67
N ALA A 333 -17.30 -17.87 5.80
CA ALA A 333 -17.48 -19.31 5.99
C ALA A 333 -18.62 -19.64 6.98
N GLU A 334 -19.32 -18.62 7.47
CA GLU A 334 -20.56 -18.68 8.27
C GLU A 334 -21.73 -18.24 7.38
#